data_AF-A0A397S2J7-F1
#
_entry.id   AF-A0A397S2J7-F1
#
_cell.length_a   1.000
_cell.length_b   1.000
_cell.length_c   1.000
_cell.angle_alpha   90.00
_cell.angle_beta   90.00
_cell.angle_gamma   90.00
#
_symmetry.space_group_name_H-M   'P 1'
#
loop_
_entity.id
_entity.type
_entity.pdbx_description
1 polymer ?
#
loop_
_entity_poly.entity_id
_entity_poly.type
_entity_poly.pdbx_seq_one_letter_code
_entity_poly.pdbx_strand_id
1 'polypeptide(L)'
;GCPTDYQLEKEGYYISPEMLRKRRRQEGERRSTRGTKMQTIIRELSDFTLDRLSISVPSEAMNMEDVSNQLHKLYYDIDVAEKKGDQPNRDAVLNYFRFGKVLSEHLAKLIQKNPPQTAHTKLNEEVRERLSIHVDKNVVRRRVDTARKIYDIFSVIGEDKICRIKSFTASSFSDLTRSEVAYIIKNFED
;
A
#
# COMPACT_ATOMS: atom_id res chain seq x y z
N GLY A 1 -7.22 -10.57 26.08
CA GLY A 1 -7.99 -9.36 25.75
C GLY A 1 -7.26 -8.62 24.66
N CYS A 2 -7.97 -8.11 23.64
CA CYS A 2 -7.37 -7.30 22.59
C CYS A 2 -6.80 -6.00 23.20
N PRO A 3 -5.52 -5.65 22.96
CA PRO A 3 -4.95 -4.39 23.44
C PRO A 3 -5.67 -3.19 22.82
N THR A 4 -5.88 -2.15 23.62
CA THR A 4 -6.52 -0.90 23.16
C THR A 4 -5.59 -0.11 22.23
N ASP A 5 -6.16 0.74 21.37
CA ASP A 5 -5.39 1.57 20.42
C ASP A 5 -4.31 2.41 21.13
N TYR A 6 -4.64 2.90 22.34
CA TYR A 6 -3.73 3.65 23.20
C TYR A 6 -2.52 2.84 23.70
N GLN A 7 -2.67 1.53 23.92
CA GLN A 7 -1.57 0.67 24.37
C GLN A 7 -0.59 0.41 23.21
N LEU A 8 -1.09 0.30 21.99
CA LEU A 8 -0.27 0.00 20.81
C LEU A 8 0.36 1.25 20.17
N GLU A 9 -0.29 2.42 20.28
CA GLU A 9 0.34 3.72 20.02
C GLU A 9 1.49 3.96 21.00
N LYS A 10 1.30 3.61 22.27
CA LYS A 10 2.37 3.66 23.26
C LYS A 10 3.47 2.66 22.92
N GLU A 11 3.17 1.48 22.38
CA GLU A 11 4.20 0.49 22.00
C GLU A 11 4.99 0.84 20.71
N GLY A 12 4.61 1.89 19.98
CA GLY A 12 5.34 2.37 18.80
C GLY A 12 4.96 1.69 17.49
N TYR A 13 3.78 1.05 17.44
CA TYR A 13 3.38 0.20 16.32
C TYR A 13 3.06 0.99 15.03
N TYR A 14 2.50 2.20 15.14
CA TYR A 14 2.23 3.08 13.99
C TYR A 14 2.55 4.54 14.30
N ILE A 15 2.82 5.33 13.26
CA ILE A 15 2.84 6.79 13.36
C ILE A 15 1.41 7.32 13.23
N SER A 16 0.85 7.84 14.34
CA SER A 16 -0.44 8.53 14.29
C SER A 16 -0.31 9.88 13.55
N PRO A 17 -1.18 10.19 12.56
CA PRO A 17 -1.18 11.47 11.86
C PRO A 17 -1.47 12.69 12.74
N GLU A 18 -1.96 12.50 13.97
CA GLU A 18 -2.66 13.55 14.74
C GLU A 18 -1.76 14.57 15.46
N MET A 19 -0.43 14.46 15.39
CA MET A 19 0.47 15.37 16.12
C MET A 19 1.07 16.53 15.28
N LEU A 20 0.48 16.86 14.13
CA LEU A 20 0.78 18.10 13.40
C LEU A 20 -0.20 19.22 13.81
N ARG A 21 0.19 19.95 14.87
CA ARG A 21 -0.22 21.30 15.33
C ARG A 21 -1.63 21.83 14.94
N LYS A 22 -2.46 21.99 15.99
CA LYS A 22 -3.61 22.90 16.18
C LYS A 22 -4.08 23.72 14.95
N ARG A 23 -5.29 23.42 14.46
CA ARG A 23 -6.35 24.40 14.08
C ARG A 23 -7.70 23.70 13.97
N ARG A 24 -8.62 24.05 14.89
CA ARG A 24 -9.90 23.38 15.18
C ARG A 24 -11.03 23.69 14.18
N ARG A 25 -10.74 23.83 12.88
CA ARG A 25 -11.73 24.17 11.83
C ARG A 25 -11.70 23.28 10.57
N GLN A 26 -10.84 22.24 10.51
CA GLN A 26 -10.70 21.34 9.34
C GLN A 26 -11.15 19.88 9.59
N GLU A 27 -11.74 19.55 10.74
CA GLU A 27 -12.07 18.16 11.09
C GLU A 27 -13.18 17.56 10.21
N GLY A 28 -14.19 18.33 9.83
CA GLY A 28 -15.30 17.84 9.00
C GLY A 28 -14.87 17.47 7.57
N GLU A 29 -14.09 18.35 6.94
CA GLU A 29 -13.58 18.17 5.58
C GLU A 29 -12.53 17.05 5.52
N ARG A 30 -11.62 16.98 6.50
CA ARG A 30 -10.64 15.90 6.60
C ARG A 30 -11.30 14.53 6.82
N ARG A 31 -12.35 14.43 7.63
CA ARG A 31 -13.09 13.17 7.84
C ARG A 31 -13.78 12.70 6.56
N SER A 32 -14.38 13.63 5.81
CA SER A 32 -15.02 13.32 4.52
C SER A 32 -14.01 12.76 3.51
N THR A 33 -12.88 13.43 3.29
CA THR A 33 -11.84 13.00 2.35
C THR A 33 -11.22 11.65 2.73
N ARG A 34 -11.04 11.40 4.04
CA ARG A 34 -10.48 10.16 4.55
C ARG A 34 -11.43 8.98 4.38
N GLY A 35 -12.73 9.20 4.60
CA GLY A 35 -13.80 8.25 4.28
C GLY A 35 -13.79 7.85 2.80
N THR A 36 -13.75 8.83 1.90
CA THR A 36 -13.71 8.61 0.45
C THR A 36 -12.46 7.82 0.02
N LYS A 37 -11.32 8.08 0.65
CA LYS A 37 -10.06 7.38 0.38
C LYS A 37 -10.14 5.89 0.72
N MET A 38 -10.61 5.54 1.92
CA MET A 38 -10.77 4.13 2.31
C MET A 38 -11.76 3.40 1.40
N GLN A 39 -12.89 4.03 1.09
CA GLN A 39 -13.87 3.47 0.16
C GLN A 39 -13.28 3.24 -1.23
N THR A 40 -12.41 4.14 -1.69
CA THR A 40 -11.72 3.99 -2.98
C THR A 40 -10.76 2.80 -2.96
N ILE A 41 -9.97 2.65 -1.90
CA ILE A 41 -9.07 1.49 -1.72
C ILE A 41 -9.87 0.19 -1.70
N ILE A 42 -10.93 0.13 -0.89
CA ILE A 42 -11.78 -1.07 -0.78
C ILE A 42 -12.39 -1.39 -2.14
N ARG A 43 -13.05 -0.43 -2.79
CA ARG A 43 -13.69 -0.65 -4.11
C ARG A 43 -12.72 -1.20 -5.14
N GLU A 44 -11.57 -0.56 -5.29
CA GLU A 44 -10.58 -0.94 -6.30
C GLU A 44 -9.92 -2.30 -6.01
N LEU A 45 -9.74 -2.66 -4.74
CA LEU A 45 -9.23 -3.98 -4.34
C LEU A 45 -10.30 -5.08 -4.38
N SER A 46 -11.57 -4.73 -4.18
CA SER A 46 -12.72 -5.63 -4.29
C SER A 46 -13.12 -5.90 -5.73
N ASP A 47 -12.79 -4.99 -6.66
CA ASP A 47 -13.03 -5.17 -8.08
C ASP A 47 -12.26 -6.40 -8.58
N PHE A 48 -12.98 -7.53 -8.65
CA PHE A 48 -12.56 -8.71 -9.35
C PHE A 48 -12.70 -8.40 -10.85
N THR A 49 -11.75 -7.66 -11.40
CA THR A 49 -11.56 -7.70 -12.84
C THR A 49 -11.01 -9.07 -13.14
N LEU A 50 -11.92 -9.96 -13.55
CA LEU A 50 -11.65 -11.26 -14.15
C LEU A 50 -10.37 -11.08 -14.96
N ASP A 51 -9.31 -11.74 -14.51
CA ASP A 51 -7.96 -11.55 -15.02
C ASP A 51 -8.01 -11.33 -16.52
N ARG A 52 -7.58 -10.13 -16.91
CA ARG A 52 -7.84 -9.46 -18.17
C ARG A 52 -7.95 -10.48 -19.29
N LEU A 53 -9.14 -10.61 -19.88
CA LEU A 53 -9.36 -11.33 -21.14
C LEU A 53 -8.09 -11.16 -21.97
N SER A 54 -7.32 -12.23 -22.12
CA SER A 54 -5.99 -12.15 -22.69
C SER A 54 -6.20 -11.87 -24.17
N ILE A 55 -6.25 -10.58 -24.51
CA ILE A 55 -6.47 -10.17 -25.89
C ILE A 55 -5.31 -10.74 -26.67
N SER A 56 -5.62 -11.61 -27.62
CA SER A 56 -4.61 -12.20 -28.48
C SER A 56 -3.82 -11.08 -29.13
N VAL A 57 -2.50 -11.15 -29.01
CA VAL A 57 -1.60 -10.18 -29.63
C VAL A 57 -1.91 -10.13 -31.14
N PRO A 58 -2.21 -8.96 -31.71
CA PRO A 58 -2.41 -8.82 -33.15
C PRO A 58 -1.18 -9.35 -33.91
N SER A 59 -1.40 -10.06 -35.01
CA SER A 59 -0.30 -10.57 -35.84
C SER A 59 0.41 -9.39 -36.54
N GLU A 60 1.74 -9.43 -36.57
CA GLU A 60 2.56 -8.42 -37.27
C GLU A 60 2.28 -8.38 -38.79
N ALA A 61 1.72 -9.45 -39.34
CA ALA A 61 1.37 -9.58 -40.77
C ALA A 61 -0.09 -9.16 -41.08
N MET A 62 -0.81 -8.55 -40.13
CA MET A 62 -2.17 -8.08 -40.37
C MET A 62 -2.22 -7.02 -41.47
N ASN A 63 -3.15 -7.19 -42.41
CA ASN A 63 -3.49 -6.16 -43.39
C ASN A 63 -4.14 -4.98 -42.63
N MET A 64 -3.43 -3.85 -42.58
CA MET A 64 -3.89 -2.65 -41.87
C MET A 64 -4.84 -1.78 -42.69
N GLU A 65 -5.05 -2.05 -43.98
CA GLU A 65 -6.16 -1.46 -44.74
C GLU A 65 -7.53 -2.01 -44.28
N ASP A 66 -7.57 -3.19 -43.64
CA ASP A 66 -8.78 -3.75 -43.03
C ASP A 66 -9.13 -3.06 -41.71
N VAL A 67 -10.32 -2.45 -41.64
CA VAL A 67 -10.81 -1.71 -40.47
C VAL A 67 -10.93 -2.61 -39.24
N SER A 68 -11.29 -3.90 -39.39
CA SER A 68 -11.38 -4.85 -38.28
C SER A 68 -10.01 -5.11 -37.65
N ASN A 69 -8.96 -5.21 -38.47
CA ASN A 69 -7.58 -5.35 -37.98
C ASN A 69 -7.10 -4.07 -37.27
N GLN A 70 -7.44 -2.89 -37.81
CA GLN A 70 -7.16 -1.62 -37.15
C GLN A 70 -7.84 -1.52 -35.79
N LEU A 71 -9.12 -1.91 -35.69
CA LEU A 71 -9.88 -1.93 -34.43
C LEU A 71 -9.26 -2.87 -33.40
N HIS A 72 -8.89 -4.10 -33.80
CA HIS A 72 -8.23 -5.05 -32.90
C HIS A 72 -6.90 -4.50 -32.38
N LYS A 73 -6.07 -3.96 -33.27
CA LYS A 73 -4.78 -3.37 -32.89
C LYS A 73 -4.94 -2.20 -31.93
N LEU A 74 -5.82 -1.26 -32.23
CA LEU A 74 -6.06 -0.08 -31.39
C LEU A 74 -6.59 -0.48 -30.01
N TYR A 75 -7.51 -1.44 -29.93
CA TYR A 75 -8.01 -1.93 -28.66
C TYR A 75 -6.91 -2.64 -27.83
N TYR A 76 -6.07 -3.45 -28.48
CA TYR A 76 -4.90 -4.07 -27.84
C TYR A 76 -3.91 -3.02 -27.32
N ASP A 77 -3.59 -2.01 -28.14
CA ASP A 77 -2.69 -0.92 -27.76
C ASP A 77 -3.25 -0.10 -26.59
N ILE A 78 -4.57 0.13 -26.54
CA ILE A 78 -5.27 0.74 -25.40
C ILE A 78 -5.10 -0.11 -24.15
N ASP A 79 -5.41 -1.42 -24.20
CA ASP A 79 -5.26 -2.29 -23.02
C ASP A 79 -3.79 -2.29 -22.55
N VAL A 80 -2.81 -2.40 -23.45
CA VAL A 80 -1.37 -2.32 -23.09
C VAL A 80 -1.01 -0.97 -22.48
N ALA A 81 -1.52 0.14 -23.00
CA ALA A 81 -1.27 1.47 -22.44
C ALA A 81 -1.86 1.61 -21.02
N GLU A 82 -3.11 1.17 -20.82
CA GLU A 82 -3.75 1.14 -19.51
C GLU A 82 -3.03 0.19 -18.53
N LYS A 83 -2.54 -0.96 -19.03
CA LYS A 83 -1.71 -1.95 -18.30
C LYS A 83 -0.42 -1.30 -17.78
N LYS A 84 0.23 -0.47 -18.62
CA LYS A 84 1.49 0.21 -18.30
C LYS A 84 1.31 1.41 -17.38
N GLY A 85 0.20 2.14 -17.48
CA GLY A 85 -0.05 3.36 -16.69
C GLY A 85 0.09 3.15 -15.18
N ASP A 86 -0.33 1.97 -14.70
CA ASP A 86 -0.38 1.67 -13.27
C ASP A 86 0.76 0.76 -12.79
N GLN A 87 1.58 0.24 -13.71
CA GLN A 87 2.64 -0.71 -13.40
C GLN A 87 3.65 -0.18 -12.36
N PRO A 88 4.17 1.07 -12.46
CA PRO A 88 5.12 1.59 -11.48
C PRO A 88 4.54 1.69 -10.07
N ASN A 89 3.24 1.99 -9.96
CA ASN A 89 2.56 2.08 -8.68
C ASN A 89 2.43 0.69 -8.03
N ARG A 90 2.02 -0.31 -8.81
CA ARG A 90 1.96 -1.72 -8.38
C ARG A 90 3.32 -2.22 -7.95
N ASP A 91 4.37 -1.97 -8.74
CA ASP A 91 5.73 -2.38 -8.44
C ASP A 91 6.25 -1.72 -7.15
N ALA A 92 5.95 -0.44 -6.95
CA ALA A 92 6.28 0.26 -5.72
C ALA A 92 5.58 -0.37 -4.51
N VAL A 93 4.25 -0.59 -4.59
CA VAL A 93 3.48 -1.21 -3.51
C VAL A 93 3.96 -2.63 -3.22
N LEU A 94 4.27 -3.42 -4.25
CA LEU A 94 4.83 -4.77 -4.12
C LEU A 94 6.19 -4.76 -3.39
N ASN A 95 7.07 -3.81 -3.72
CA ASN A 95 8.34 -3.66 -3.02
C ASN A 95 8.16 -3.23 -1.56
N TYR A 96 7.19 -2.34 -1.27
CA TYR A 96 6.82 -2.01 0.10
C TYR A 96 6.25 -3.21 0.85
N PHE A 97 5.41 -4.04 0.21
CA PHE A 97 4.88 -5.27 0.80
C PHE A 97 6.01 -6.24 1.18
N ARG A 98 6.92 -6.53 0.25
CA ARG A 98 8.08 -7.40 0.48
C ARG A 98 8.99 -6.86 1.58
N PHE A 99 9.23 -5.54 1.57
CA PHE A 99 10.01 -4.89 2.61
C PHE A 99 9.30 -4.99 3.98
N GLY A 100 8.00 -4.73 4.03
CA GLY A 100 7.17 -4.86 5.23
C GLY A 100 7.17 -6.27 5.82
N LYS A 101 7.16 -7.30 4.96
CA LYS A 101 7.31 -8.71 5.39
C LYS A 101 8.61 -8.94 6.15
N VAL A 102 9.74 -8.54 5.55
CA VAL A 102 11.07 -8.67 6.17
C VAL A 102 11.16 -7.85 7.47
N LEU A 103 10.60 -6.65 7.49
CA LEU A 103 10.54 -5.81 8.69
C LEU A 103 9.76 -6.50 9.82
N SER A 104 8.61 -7.08 9.52
CA SER A 104 7.77 -7.78 10.51
C SER A 104 8.45 -9.02 11.07
N GLU A 105 9.07 -9.85 10.23
CA GLU A 105 9.83 -11.02 10.65
C GLU A 105 11.02 -10.64 11.54
N HIS A 106 11.73 -9.56 11.21
CA HIS A 106 12.87 -9.09 11.99
C HIS A 106 12.43 -8.42 13.30
N LEU A 107 11.36 -7.64 13.27
CA LEU A 107 10.77 -7.03 14.46
C LEU A 107 10.36 -8.09 15.49
N ALA A 108 9.76 -9.20 15.05
CA ALA A 108 9.39 -10.30 15.93
C ALA A 108 10.60 -10.86 16.71
N LYS A 109 11.77 -10.95 16.07
CA LYS A 109 13.03 -11.37 16.73
C LYS A 109 13.55 -10.31 17.71
N LEU A 110 13.40 -9.03 17.38
CA LEU A 110 13.85 -7.93 18.24
C LEU A 110 12.98 -7.81 19.51
N ILE A 111 11.66 -7.99 19.40
CA ILE A 111 10.72 -7.93 20.53
C ILE A 111 10.99 -9.05 21.55
N GLN A 112 11.48 -10.21 21.13
CA GLN A 112 11.88 -11.28 22.06
C GLN A 112 13.03 -10.86 23.01
N LYS A 113 13.83 -9.86 22.61
CA LYS A 113 15.04 -9.45 23.33
C LYS A 113 14.96 -8.04 23.90
N ASN A 114 13.90 -7.28 23.59
CA ASN A 114 13.80 -5.86 23.92
C ASN A 114 12.34 -5.47 24.19
N PRO A 115 12.07 -4.45 25.00
CA PRO A 115 10.75 -3.84 25.08
C PRO A 115 10.25 -3.39 23.68
N PRO A 116 8.94 -3.44 23.38
CA PRO A 116 8.40 -3.13 22.05
C PRO A 116 8.89 -1.81 21.45
N GLN A 117 8.84 -0.72 22.22
CA GLN A 117 9.32 0.60 21.78
C GLN A 117 10.81 0.59 21.39
N THR A 118 11.63 -0.12 22.16
CA THR A 118 13.08 -0.25 21.91
C THR A 118 13.33 -1.09 20.68
N ALA A 119 12.58 -2.17 20.47
CA ALA A 119 12.66 -3.00 19.28
C ALA A 119 12.35 -2.19 18.00
N HIS A 120 11.29 -1.35 18.03
CA HIS A 120 10.96 -0.46 16.92
C HIS A 120 12.04 0.59 16.64
N THR A 121 12.62 1.17 17.69
CA THR A 121 13.71 2.15 17.52
C THR A 121 14.93 1.49 16.88
N LYS A 122 15.34 0.33 17.40
CA LYS A 122 16.46 -0.45 16.85
C LYS A 122 16.23 -0.85 15.40
N LEU A 123 15.04 -1.33 15.05
CA LEU A 123 14.70 -1.68 13.67
C LEU A 123 14.88 -0.49 12.72
N ASN A 124 14.38 0.69 13.09
CA ASN A 124 14.53 1.90 12.27
C ASN A 124 15.99 2.35 12.15
N GLU A 125 16.78 2.20 13.21
CA GLU A 125 18.21 2.52 13.20
C GLU A 125 18.99 1.54 12.31
N GLU A 126 18.73 0.25 12.40
CA GLU A 126 19.36 -0.76 11.54
C GLU A 126 19.05 -0.52 10.05
N VAL A 127 17.80 -0.20 9.70
CA VAL A 127 17.43 0.17 8.32
C VAL A 127 18.20 1.41 7.86
N ARG A 128 18.32 2.42 8.73
CA ARG A 128 19.02 3.66 8.42
C ARG A 128 20.52 3.42 8.20
N GLU A 129 21.16 2.64 9.07
CA GLU A 129 22.57 2.29 8.99
C GLU A 129 22.91 1.55 7.69
N ARG A 130 22.00 0.69 7.20
CA ARG A 130 22.16 -0.03 5.93
C ARG A 130 22.07 0.86 4.69
N LEU A 131 21.34 1.97 4.77
CA LEU A 131 21.20 2.92 3.65
C LEU A 131 22.33 3.95 3.67
N SER A 132 22.40 4.73 4.74
CA SER A 132 23.44 5.71 5.05
C SER A 132 23.01 6.47 6.30
N ILE A 133 23.95 6.74 7.20
CA ILE A 133 23.73 7.57 8.39
C ILE A 133 23.26 8.99 8.05
N HIS A 134 23.47 9.47 6.82
CA HIS A 134 23.04 10.80 6.37
C HIS A 134 21.55 10.88 6.00
N VAL A 135 20.86 9.74 5.85
CA VAL A 135 19.42 9.75 5.58
C VAL A 135 18.67 10.27 6.81
N ASP A 136 17.67 11.12 6.58
CA ASP A 136 16.82 11.65 7.65
C ASP A 136 16.06 10.51 8.37
N LYS A 137 16.17 10.46 9.70
CA LYS A 137 15.47 9.48 10.55
C LYS A 137 13.96 9.47 10.31
N ASN A 138 13.35 10.64 10.08
CA ASN A 138 11.91 10.77 9.83
C ASN A 138 11.51 10.16 8.50
N VAL A 139 12.36 10.26 7.47
CA VAL A 139 12.11 9.65 6.15
C VAL A 139 12.16 8.13 6.26
N VAL A 140 13.18 7.59 6.96
CA VAL A 140 13.27 6.14 7.22
C VAL A 140 12.05 5.65 7.99
N ARG A 141 11.72 6.32 9.10
CA ARG A 141 10.57 5.97 9.95
C ARG A 141 9.27 5.95 9.15
N ARG A 142 9.04 6.95 8.29
CA ARG A 142 7.83 7.02 7.44
C ARG A 142 7.77 5.89 6.42
N ARG A 143 8.90 5.54 5.78
CA ARG A 143 8.96 4.42 4.83
C ARG A 143 8.73 3.07 5.50
N VAL A 144 9.34 2.86 6.67
CA VAL A 144 9.14 1.64 7.49
C VAL A 144 7.68 1.52 7.93
N ASP A 145 7.07 2.60 8.41
CA ASP A 145 5.66 2.64 8.81
C ASP A 145 4.72 2.35 7.63
N THR A 146 4.99 2.96 6.47
CA THR A 146 4.21 2.72 5.23
C THR A 146 4.33 1.26 4.79
N ALA A 147 5.54 0.68 4.80
CA ALA A 147 5.78 -0.71 4.46
C ALA A 147 5.00 -1.68 5.35
N ARG A 148 4.98 -1.41 6.66
CA ARG A 148 4.25 -2.22 7.63
C ARG A 148 2.74 -2.16 7.39
N LYS A 149 2.16 -0.97 7.21
CA LYS A 149 0.74 -0.82 6.87
C LYS A 149 0.34 -1.59 5.61
N ILE A 150 1.16 -1.49 4.56
CA ILE A 150 0.93 -2.24 3.30
C ILE A 150 1.01 -3.74 3.56
N TYR A 151 2.03 -4.20 4.29
CA TYR A 151 2.15 -5.62 4.65
C TYR A 151 0.98 -6.13 5.48
N ASP A 152 0.56 -5.39 6.50
CA ASP A 152 -0.55 -5.77 7.38
C ASP A 152 -1.87 -5.92 6.59
N ILE A 153 -2.12 -5.06 5.60
CA ILE A 153 -3.30 -5.17 4.73
C ILE A 153 -3.18 -6.39 3.80
N PHE A 154 -2.15 -6.42 2.94
CA PHE A 154 -2.05 -7.42 1.87
C PHE A 154 -1.66 -8.82 2.34
N SER A 155 -1.10 -8.98 3.53
CA SER A 155 -0.88 -10.30 4.14
C SER A 155 -2.19 -10.99 4.55
N VAL A 156 -3.25 -10.22 4.82
CA VAL A 156 -4.58 -10.73 5.17
C VAL A 156 -5.46 -10.83 3.93
N ILE A 157 -5.57 -9.77 3.15
CA ILE A 157 -6.48 -9.76 1.99
C ILE A 157 -5.91 -10.52 0.77
N GLY A 158 -4.61 -10.79 0.73
CA GLY A 158 -3.92 -11.50 -0.35
C GLY A 158 -3.02 -10.59 -1.20
N GLU A 159 -1.78 -11.04 -1.41
CA GLU A 159 -0.77 -10.35 -2.25
C GLU A 159 -1.25 -10.17 -3.69
N ASP A 160 -2.07 -11.11 -4.20
CA ASP A 160 -2.65 -11.06 -5.54
C ASP A 160 -3.40 -9.76 -5.79
N LYS A 161 -4.02 -9.16 -4.76
CA LYS A 161 -4.83 -7.95 -4.91
C LYS A 161 -4.00 -6.70 -5.20
N ILE A 162 -2.68 -6.75 -5.03
CA ILE A 162 -1.78 -5.67 -5.47
C ILE A 162 -1.88 -5.44 -6.98
N CYS A 163 -2.21 -6.47 -7.78
CA CYS A 163 -2.37 -6.31 -9.22
C CYS A 163 -3.58 -5.46 -9.61
N ARG A 164 -4.55 -5.26 -8.69
CA ARG A 164 -5.79 -4.52 -8.92
C ARG A 164 -5.64 -3.01 -8.75
N ILE A 165 -4.49 -2.56 -8.26
CA ILE A 165 -4.20 -1.14 -8.03
C ILE A 165 -4.17 -0.38 -9.36
N LYS A 166 -4.95 0.68 -9.45
CA LYS A 166 -5.09 1.62 -10.58
C LYS A 166 -4.77 3.03 -10.12
N SER A 167 -5.47 3.51 -9.10
CA SER A 167 -5.48 4.94 -8.77
C SER A 167 -4.55 5.35 -7.62
N PHE A 168 -4.23 4.42 -6.71
CA PHE A 168 -3.48 4.75 -5.52
C PHE A 168 -2.01 4.33 -5.58
N THR A 169 -1.17 5.08 -4.85
CA THR A 169 0.27 4.83 -4.75
C THR A 169 0.62 4.35 -3.35
N ALA A 170 1.87 3.97 -3.11
CA ALA A 170 2.35 3.65 -1.76
C ALA A 170 2.10 4.79 -0.75
N SER A 171 2.13 6.06 -1.20
CA SER A 171 1.87 7.21 -0.33
C SER A 171 0.43 7.24 0.22
N SER A 172 -0.52 6.65 -0.49
CA SER A 172 -1.91 6.50 -0.03
C SER A 172 -2.03 5.66 1.24
N PHE A 173 -1.03 4.85 1.58
CA PHE A 173 -1.04 4.06 2.81
C PHE A 173 -0.33 4.75 3.98
N SER A 174 0.46 5.80 3.72
CA SER A 174 1.41 6.36 4.69
C SER A 174 0.74 7.01 5.91
N ASP A 175 -0.43 7.61 5.72
CA ASP A 175 -1.24 8.34 6.70
C ASP A 175 -2.44 7.55 7.23
N LEU A 176 -2.61 6.29 6.82
CA LEU A 176 -3.66 5.43 7.38
C LEU A 176 -3.42 5.24 8.88
N THR A 177 -4.46 5.36 9.69
CA THR A 177 -4.38 4.95 11.10
C THR A 177 -4.62 3.45 11.22
N ARG A 178 -4.28 2.90 12.38
CA ARG A 178 -4.55 1.50 12.70
C ARG A 178 -6.02 1.13 12.54
N SER A 179 -6.93 1.99 13.01
CA SER A 179 -8.37 1.81 12.84
C SER A 179 -8.81 1.73 11.37
N GLU A 180 -8.11 2.41 10.47
CA GLU A 180 -8.40 2.41 9.04
C GLU A 180 -7.81 1.21 8.34
N VAL A 181 -6.59 0.81 8.72
CA VAL A 181 -6.00 -0.47 8.29
C VAL A 181 -6.94 -1.62 8.67
N ALA A 182 -7.39 -1.65 9.93
CA ALA A 182 -8.34 -2.65 10.41
C ALA A 182 -9.70 -2.57 9.68
N TYR A 183 -10.20 -1.35 9.42
CA TYR A 183 -11.42 -1.17 8.65
C TYR A 183 -11.29 -1.72 7.23
N ILE A 184 -10.19 -1.41 6.52
CA ILE A 184 -9.93 -1.96 5.18
C ILE A 184 -9.92 -3.48 5.24
N ILE A 185 -9.13 -4.09 6.13
CA ILE A 185 -9.02 -5.55 6.27
C ILE A 185 -10.39 -6.18 6.51
N LYS A 186 -11.18 -5.65 7.44
CA LYS A 186 -12.51 -6.17 7.80
C LYS A 186 -13.49 -6.20 6.61
N ASN A 187 -13.33 -5.34 5.60
CA ASN A 187 -14.19 -5.36 4.41
C ASN A 187 -13.86 -6.51 3.43
N PHE A 188 -12.85 -7.33 3.75
CA PHE A 188 -12.46 -8.53 2.99
C PHE A 188 -12.48 -9.80 3.86
N GLU A 189 -12.91 -9.69 5.12
CA GLU A 189 -13.20 -10.83 5.98
C GLU A 189 -14.66 -11.24 5.73
N ASP A 190 -14.88 -12.49 5.33
CA ASP A 190 -16.23 -13.08 5.14
C ASP A 190 -17.00 -13.20 6.46
#